data_AF-A0A3M1WXH4-F1
#
_entry.id   AF-A0A3M1WXH4-F1
#
_cell.length_a   1.000
_cell.length_b   1.000
_cell.length_c   1.000
_cell.angle_alpha   90.00
_cell.angle_beta   90.00
_cell.angle_gamma   90.00
#
_symmetry.space_group_name_H-M   'P 1'
#
loop_
_entity.id
_entity.type
_entity.pdbx_description
1 polymer ?
#
loop_
_entity_poly.entity_id
_entity_poly.type
_entity_poly.pdbx_seq_one_letter_code
_entity_poly.pdbx_strand_id
1 'polypeptide(L)'
;LVRPARTPKGKHVVEVRYRKVNGKPVIRLRDSGWKQSRVVSRKELEQQLTRLKKKYPGKLYVKIIIPADSGLSYAEAWRFMKGLLERYDYWYQDQSLEPSSDSPSSASRAR
;
A
#
# COMPACT_ATOMS: atom_id res chain seq x y z
N LEU A 1 -22.18 -8.53 3.30
CA LEU A 1 -21.73 -7.33 4.04
C LEU A 1 -20.91 -6.47 3.08
N VAL A 2 -21.23 -5.20 2.87
CA VAL A 2 -20.41 -4.31 2.02
C VAL A 2 -19.29 -3.73 2.87
N ARG A 3 -18.03 -3.91 2.48
CA ARG A 3 -16.89 -3.35 3.24
C ARG A 3 -16.90 -1.82 3.16
N PRO A 4 -16.64 -1.10 4.26
CA PRO A 4 -16.51 0.35 4.22
C PRO A 4 -15.40 0.82 3.27
N ALA A 5 -15.62 2.00 2.67
CA ALA A 5 -14.66 2.64 1.80
C ALA A 5 -13.31 2.90 2.51
N ARG A 6 -12.21 2.79 1.75
CA ARG A 6 -10.87 3.12 2.23
C ARG A 6 -10.79 4.63 2.55
N THR A 7 -10.50 4.99 3.79
CA THR A 7 -10.50 6.38 4.27
C THR A 7 -9.33 6.69 5.21
N PRO A 8 -8.74 7.90 5.16
CA PRO A 8 -7.68 8.31 6.09
C PRO A 8 -8.21 8.70 7.48
N LYS A 9 -9.53 8.87 7.67
CA LYS A 9 -10.10 9.37 8.93
C LYS A 9 -9.75 8.46 10.10
N GLY A 10 -9.12 9.01 11.14
CA GLY A 10 -8.69 8.27 12.34
C GLY A 10 -7.52 7.30 12.10
N LYS A 11 -6.80 7.46 10.99
CA LYS A 11 -5.65 6.61 10.61
C LYS A 11 -4.34 7.39 10.70
N HIS A 12 -3.23 6.66 10.84
CA HIS A 12 -1.90 7.23 10.72
C HIS A 12 -1.52 7.27 9.24
N VAL A 13 -1.45 8.47 8.66
CA VAL A 13 -1.21 8.67 7.23
C VAL A 13 0.28 8.81 6.97
N VAL A 14 0.80 7.97 6.09
CA VAL A 14 2.15 8.09 5.53
C VAL A 14 2.05 8.32 4.03
N GLU A 15 2.71 9.35 3.52
CA GLU A 15 2.74 9.66 2.10
C GLU A 15 4.00 9.12 1.43
N VAL A 16 3.82 8.42 0.32
CA VAL A 16 4.88 7.86 -0.52
C VAL A 16 4.72 8.42 -1.91
N ARG A 17 5.63 9.31 -2.32
CA ARG A 17 5.70 9.80 -3.70
C ARG A 17 6.75 9.00 -4.46
N TYR A 18 6.37 8.45 -5.60
CA TYR A 18 7.27 7.64 -6.42
C TYR A 18 7.35 8.16 -7.86
N ARG A 19 8.58 8.26 -8.36
CA ARG A 19 8.90 8.64 -9.74
C ARG A 19 10.20 7.99 -10.17
N LYS A 20 10.49 8.05 -11.47
CA LYS A 20 11.73 7.63 -12.11
C LYS A 20 12.33 8.84 -12.83
N VAL A 21 13.56 9.19 -12.48
CA VAL A 21 14.30 10.31 -13.06
C VAL A 21 15.54 9.76 -13.73
N ASN A 22 15.72 9.99 -15.03
CA ASN A 22 16.83 9.45 -15.83
C ASN A 22 17.00 7.93 -15.64
N GLY A 23 15.88 7.20 -15.68
CA GLY A 23 15.85 5.74 -15.48
C GLY A 23 15.98 5.28 -14.03
N LYS A 24 16.30 6.16 -13.07
CA LYS A 24 16.56 5.81 -11.66
C LYS A 24 15.33 6.06 -10.77
N PRO A 25 14.96 5.12 -9.88
CA PRO A 25 13.84 5.30 -8.97
C PRO A 25 14.15 6.38 -7.91
N VAL A 26 13.19 7.26 -7.68
CA VAL A 26 13.23 8.28 -6.63
C VAL A 26 11.96 8.17 -5.79
N ILE A 27 12.13 7.81 -4.52
CA ILE A 27 11.05 7.69 -3.55
C ILE A 27 11.19 8.84 -2.56
N ARG A 28 10.11 9.60 -2.35
CA ARG A 28 10.00 10.55 -1.24
C ARG A 28 8.98 10.05 -0.24
N LEU A 29 9.37 10.03 1.03
CA LEU A 29 8.55 9.59 2.15
C LEU A 29 8.24 10.78 3.05
N ARG A 30 6.99 10.90 3.49
CA ARG A 30 6.56 11.85 4.51
C ARG A 30 5.64 11.15 5.51
N ASP A 31 6.11 11.01 6.74
CA ASP A 31 5.27 10.63 7.88
C ASP A 31 4.41 11.85 8.29
N SER A 32 3.19 11.60 8.78
CA SER A 32 2.27 12.61 9.34
C SER A 32 2.91 13.60 10.33
N GLY A 33 3.92 13.20 11.09
CA GLY A 33 4.62 14.07 12.05
C GLY A 33 5.76 14.91 11.46
N TRP A 34 6.10 14.72 10.18
CA TRP A 34 7.25 15.38 9.57
C TRP A 34 6.86 16.67 8.87
N LYS A 35 7.62 17.74 9.12
CA LYS A 35 7.47 19.03 8.43
C LYS A 35 7.74 18.92 6.92
N GLN A 36 8.65 18.03 6.52
CA GLN A 36 9.08 17.87 5.13
C GLN A 36 9.20 16.40 4.73
N SER A 37 9.02 16.12 3.44
CA SER A 37 9.34 14.82 2.87
C SER A 37 10.85 14.65 2.66
N ARG A 38 11.37 13.44 2.80
CA ARG A 38 12.77 13.13 2.49
C ARG A 38 12.89 12.05 1.42
N VAL A 39 13.98 12.09 0.65
CA VAL A 39 14.30 11.03 -0.30
C VAL A 39 14.80 9.81 0.48
N VAL A 40 14.30 8.63 0.13
CA VAL A 40 14.69 7.36 0.77
C VAL A 40 14.94 6.30 -0.30
N SER A 41 15.81 5.35 0.01
CA SER A 41 15.94 4.11 -0.75
C SER A 41 14.71 3.21 -0.56
N ARG A 42 14.58 2.18 -1.41
CA ARG A 42 13.52 1.18 -1.26
C ARG A 42 13.62 0.43 0.08
N LYS A 43 14.84 0.12 0.52
CA LYS A 43 15.10 -0.57 1.80
C LYS A 43 14.64 0.29 2.98
N GLU A 44 15.00 1.57 2.98
CA GLU A 44 14.60 2.50 4.04
C GLU A 44 13.08 2.72 4.05
N LEU A 45 12.44 2.80 2.87
CA LEU A 45 10.98 2.87 2.79
C LEU A 45 10.34 1.68 3.51
N GLU A 46 10.74 0.45 3.18
CA GLU A 46 10.17 -0.77 3.77
C GLU A 46 10.45 -0.85 5.28
N GLN A 47 11.64 -0.45 5.74
CA GLN A 47 11.98 -0.38 7.16
C GLN A 47 11.08 0.63 7.92
N GLN A 48 10.88 1.81 7.35
CA GLN A 48 10.01 2.84 7.95
C GLN A 48 8.56 2.36 8.00
N LEU A 49 8.03 1.80 6.91
CA LEU A 49 6.66 1.27 6.87
C LEU A 49 6.47 0.09 7.83
N THR A 50 7.46 -0.80 7.96
CA THR A 50 7.43 -1.89 8.94
C THR A 50 7.35 -1.37 10.37
N ARG A 51 8.17 -0.35 10.70
CA ARG A 51 8.13 0.30 12.02
C ARG A 51 6.78 0.97 12.29
N LEU A 52 6.23 1.68 11.30
CA LEU A 52 4.93 2.35 11.42
C LEU A 52 3.78 1.34 11.54
N LYS A 53 3.83 0.22 10.81
CA LYS A 53 2.83 -0.85 10.90
C LYS A 53 2.77 -1.42 12.31
N LYS A 54 3.94 -1.67 12.92
CA LYS A 54 4.05 -2.13 14.31
C LYS A 54 3.54 -1.09 15.31
N LYS A 55 3.84 0.19 15.09
CA LYS A 55 3.41 1.31 15.96
C LYS A 55 1.90 1.62 15.86
N TYR A 56 1.31 1.41 14.69
CA TYR A 56 -0.09 1.73 14.38
C TYR A 56 -0.84 0.52 13.80
N PRO A 57 -1.00 -0.57 14.57
CA PRO A 57 -1.63 -1.81 14.09
C PRO A 57 -3.07 -1.54 13.62
N GLY A 58 -3.43 -2.05 12.44
CA GLY A 58 -4.75 -1.86 11.83
C GLY A 58 -5.10 -0.39 11.48
N LYS A 59 -4.14 0.53 11.59
CA LYS A 59 -4.38 1.97 11.44
C LYS A 59 -3.42 2.67 10.48
N LEU A 60 -2.47 1.96 9.88
CA LEU A 60 -1.54 2.54 8.92
C LEU A 60 -2.23 2.76 7.55
N TYR A 61 -2.34 4.02 7.13
CA TYR A 61 -2.84 4.41 5.80
C TYR A 61 -1.65 4.84 4.93
N VAL A 62 -1.40 4.10 3.85
CA VAL A 62 -0.31 4.40 2.91
C VAL A 62 -0.86 5.18 1.72
N LYS A 63 -0.63 6.50 1.70
CA LYS A 63 -1.04 7.39 0.61
C LYS A 63 0.04 7.40 -0.46
N ILE A 64 -0.23 6.76 -1.60
CA ILE A 64 0.73 6.67 -2.70
C ILE A 64 0.40 7.75 -3.73
N ILE A 65 1.42 8.53 -4.11
CA ILE A 65 1.32 9.63 -5.07
C ILE A 65 2.26 9.32 -6.24
N ILE A 66 1.70 9.11 -7.42
CA ILE A 66 2.46 8.90 -8.66
C ILE A 66 2.03 10.01 -9.64
N PRO A 67 2.87 11.04 -9.85
CA PRO A 67 2.56 12.10 -10.81
C PRO A 67 2.41 11.58 -12.25
N ALA A 68 1.66 12.31 -13.09
CA ALA A 68 1.51 11.95 -14.51
C ALA A 68 2.85 11.94 -15.25
N ASP A 69 3.75 12.87 -14.90
CA ASP A 69 5.13 13.01 -15.38
C ASP A 69 6.13 12.16 -14.57
N SER A 70 5.67 11.10 -13.90
CA SER A 70 6.52 10.28 -13.02
C SER A 70 7.63 9.51 -13.74
N GLY A 71 7.59 9.39 -15.07
CA GLY A 71 8.55 8.58 -15.83
C GLY A 71 8.41 7.06 -15.60
N LEU A 72 7.31 6.62 -15.00
CA LEU A 72 6.97 5.22 -14.77
C LEU A 72 6.03 4.72 -15.85
N SER A 73 6.22 3.49 -16.30
CA SER A 73 5.17 2.76 -17.00
C SER A 73 4.03 2.42 -16.03
N TYR A 74 2.83 2.23 -16.58
CA TYR A 74 1.67 1.78 -15.81
C TYR A 74 1.98 0.51 -15.00
N ALA A 75 2.64 -0.47 -15.61
CA ALA A 75 2.97 -1.74 -14.98
C ALA A 75 3.94 -1.56 -13.79
N GLU A 76 4.91 -0.64 -13.89
CA GLU A 76 5.81 -0.33 -12.77
C GLU A 76 5.08 0.37 -11.62
N ALA A 77 4.26 1.36 -11.95
CA ALA A 77 3.44 2.08 -10.97
C ALA A 77 2.51 1.12 -10.23
N TRP A 78 1.82 0.24 -10.96
CA TRP A 78 0.92 -0.77 -10.41
C TRP A 78 1.64 -1.74 -9.48
N ARG A 79 2.76 -2.33 -9.93
CA ARG A 79 3.56 -3.27 -9.09
C ARG A 79 4.06 -2.61 -7.81
N PHE A 80 4.53 -1.36 -7.90
CA PHE A 80 4.98 -0.61 -6.73
C PHE A 80 3.82 -0.38 -5.75
N MET A 81 2.69 0.11 -6.25
CA MET A 81 1.51 0.43 -5.45
C MET A 81 0.95 -0.81 -4.76
N LYS A 82 0.66 -1.87 -5.54
CA LYS A 82 0.10 -3.13 -5.05
C LYS A 82 0.97 -3.72 -3.93
N GLY A 83 2.29 -3.81 -4.16
CA GLY A 83 3.22 -4.37 -3.18
C GLY A 83 3.29 -3.61 -1.86
N LEU A 84 3.16 -2.28 -1.85
CA LEU A 84 3.12 -1.51 -0.60
C LEU A 84 1.77 -1.67 0.13
N LEU A 85 0.67 -1.57 -0.62
CA LEU A 85 -0.67 -1.65 -0.04
C LEU A 85 -0.90 -3.02 0.61
N GLU A 86 -0.62 -4.11 -0.11
CA GLU A 86 -0.77 -5.49 0.36
C GLU A 86 0.14 -5.87 1.53
N ARG A 87 1.16 -5.06 1.87
CA ARG A 87 2.03 -5.32 3.02
C ARG A 87 1.76 -4.42 4.22
N TYR A 88 1.30 -3.19 3.99
CA TYR A 88 1.32 -2.16 5.03
C TYR A 88 0.01 -1.40 5.21
N ASP A 89 -0.86 -1.33 4.20
CA ASP A 89 -2.08 -0.53 4.29
C ASP A 89 -3.18 -1.28 5.03
N TYR A 90 -3.77 -0.64 6.03
CA TYR A 90 -4.77 -1.25 6.91
C TYR A 90 -5.93 -1.88 6.14
N TRP A 91 -6.38 -1.25 5.04
CA TRP A 91 -7.55 -1.69 4.29
C TRP A 91 -7.24 -2.91 3.42
N TYR A 92 -5.98 -3.09 3.00
CA TYR A 92 -5.56 -4.24 2.21
C TYR A 92 -5.14 -5.43 3.07
N GLN A 93 -4.68 -5.19 4.31
CA GLN A 93 -4.43 -6.26 5.27
C GLN A 93 -5.70 -6.95 5.75
N ASP A 94 -6.83 -6.24 5.80
CA ASP A 94 -8.10 -6.80 6.26
C ASP A 94 -8.67 -7.88 5.30
N GLN A 95 -8.09 -8.05 4.11
CA GLN A 95 -8.48 -9.10 3.16
C GLN A 95 -7.99 -10.50 3.55
N SER A 96 -7.01 -10.62 4.45
CA SER A 96 -6.47 -11.93 4.85
C SER A 96 -7.21 -12.60 6.02
N LEU A 97 -8.34 -12.04 6.47
CA LEU A 97 -9.20 -12.62 7.51
C LEU A 97 -10.50 -13.24 6.97
N GLU A 98 -10.76 -13.15 5.66
CA GLU A 98 -11.85 -13.85 5.03
C GLU A 98 -11.34 -15.21 4.52
N PRO A 99 -11.85 -16.36 4.99
CA PRO A 99 -11.64 -17.60 4.27
C PRO A 99 -12.22 -17.42 2.86
N SER A 100 -11.36 -17.59 1.87
CA SER A 100 -11.68 -17.50 0.44
C SER A 100 -12.99 -18.23 0.11
N SER A 101 -14.03 -17.49 -0.26
CA SER A 101 -15.31 -18.03 -0.71
C SER A 101 -15.30 -18.48 -2.18
N ASP A 102 -14.13 -18.51 -2.83
CA ASP A 102 -13.92 -19.06 -4.16
C ASP A 102 -13.32 -20.47 -4.12
N SER A 103 -13.80 -21.32 -3.21
CA SER A 103 -13.77 -22.76 -3.46
C SER A 103 -14.89 -23.06 -4.45
N PRO A 104 -14.61 -23.52 -5.68
CA PRO A 104 -15.67 -24.05 -6.52
C PRO A 104 -16.22 -25.28 -5.81
N SER A 105 -17.46 -25.15 -5.35
CA SER A 105 -18.30 -26.28 -4.97
C SER A 105 -18.32 -27.25 -6.15
N SER A 106 -17.54 -28.32 -6.05
CA SER A 106 -17.75 -29.53 -6.83
C SER A 106 -18.98 -30.24 -6.27
N ALA A 107 -20.14 -29.62 -6.45
CA ALA A 107 -21.41 -30.30 -6.47
C ALA A 107 -21.71 -30.68 -7.92
N SER A 108 -21.29 -31.88 -8.29
CA SER A 108 -21.88 -32.59 -9.43
C SER A 108 -22.30 -33.98 -8.97
N ARG A 109 -23.62 -34.08 -8.73
CA ARG A 109 -24.52 -35.21 -9.04
C ARG A 109 -24.28 -36.49 -8.23
N ALA A 110 -25.16 -36.88 -7.31
CA ALA A 110 -26.48 -37.49 -7.59
C ALA A 110 -26.42 -38.63 -8.64
N ARG A 111 -26.01 -39.83 -8.22
CA ARG A 111 -26.85 -41.05 -8.13
C ARG A 111 -26.00 -42.22 -7.65
#